data_AF-A0A6B3SK98-F1
#
_entry.id   AF-A0A6B3SK98-F1
#
_cell.length_a   1.000
_cell.length_b   1.000
_cell.length_c   1.000
_cell.angle_alpha   90.00
_cell.angle_beta   90.00
_cell.angle_gamma   90.00
#
_symmetry.space_group_name_H-M   'P 1'
#
loop_
_entity.id
_entity.type
_entity.pdbx_description
1 polymer ?
#
loop_
_entity_poly.entity_id
_entity_poly.type
_entity_poly.pdbx_seq_one_letter_code
_entity_poly.pdbx_strand_id
1 'polypeptide(L)'
;MMTMKKLPAMLVLAGLALTGGMANATVYSNSNDASSIQSFGSPDTTSYGQTFNLGVASTVLDWSFYATSGNAGNLELVIANWNGSRAVGPALYLSPVASYAGGAQTVSFNGINAVLSAGSYIAYLTVAGVAGPVSGVGFAGSSSDGGLGGGFRFLNSGGTDPLLLNDTWSNWFVPDMQFTANIVPGGVRVPEPGTLALLGLGVLAFAASRRGAKATNA
;
A
#
# COMPACT_ATOMS: atom_id res chain seq x y z
N MET A 1 -22.60 10.68 -69.44
CA MET A 1 -21.17 10.92 -69.10
C MET A 1 -21.08 12.34 -68.59
N MET A 2 -20.62 12.68 -67.39
CA MET A 2 -19.55 12.11 -66.59
C MET A 2 -19.81 12.42 -65.10
N THR A 3 -19.52 11.45 -64.24
CA THR A 3 -19.73 11.39 -62.79
C THR A 3 -18.72 12.26 -62.04
N MET A 4 -19.14 13.02 -61.02
CA MET A 4 -18.24 13.50 -59.95
C MET A 4 -18.74 13.01 -58.59
N LYS A 5 -18.11 11.95 -58.10
CA LYS A 5 -18.18 11.49 -56.70
C LYS A 5 -17.33 12.42 -55.84
N LYS A 6 -17.91 12.98 -54.77
CA LYS A 6 -17.14 13.49 -53.63
C LYS A 6 -17.84 13.10 -52.32
N LEU A 7 -17.28 12.09 -51.67
CA LEU A 7 -17.34 11.84 -50.21
C LEU A 7 -16.00 11.16 -49.85
N PRO A 8 -15.46 11.28 -48.62
CA PRO A 8 -16.09 11.75 -47.39
C PRO A 8 -15.24 12.75 -46.56
N ALA A 9 -15.89 13.62 -45.78
CA ALA A 9 -15.25 14.29 -44.64
C ALA A 9 -15.57 13.47 -43.38
N MET A 10 -14.69 12.55 -43.02
CA MET A 10 -14.82 11.71 -41.82
C MET A 10 -14.29 12.49 -40.62
N LEU A 11 -15.20 13.11 -39.86
CA LEU A 11 -14.89 13.78 -38.59
C LEU A 11 -14.72 12.72 -37.50
N VAL A 12 -13.49 12.31 -37.20
CA VAL A 12 -13.19 11.46 -36.04
C VAL A 12 -13.03 12.37 -34.82
N LEU A 13 -14.13 12.56 -34.09
CA LEU A 13 -14.14 13.22 -32.78
C LEU A 13 -13.83 12.16 -31.70
N ALA A 14 -12.55 11.86 -31.49
CA ALA A 14 -12.10 11.04 -30.36
C ALA A 14 -11.97 11.92 -29.11
N GLY A 15 -13.10 12.22 -28.47
CA GLY A 15 -13.15 12.89 -27.17
C GLY A 15 -12.87 11.89 -26.04
N LEU A 16 -11.61 11.52 -25.85
CA LEU A 16 -11.19 10.75 -24.67
C LEU A 16 -10.88 11.72 -23.52
N ALA A 17 -11.92 12.28 -22.90
CA ALA A 17 -11.79 13.03 -21.66
C ALA A 17 -11.79 12.06 -20.47
N LEU A 18 -10.67 11.33 -20.28
CA LEU A 18 -10.37 10.70 -19.00
C LEU A 18 -9.75 11.77 -18.08
N THR A 19 -10.55 12.73 -17.63
CA THR A 19 -10.18 13.57 -16.49
C THR A 19 -10.45 12.77 -15.21
N GLY A 20 -9.71 11.68 -15.01
CA GLY A 20 -9.54 11.12 -13.68
C GLY A 20 -8.79 12.16 -12.87
N GLY A 21 -9.49 12.89 -12.00
CA GLY A 21 -8.83 13.80 -11.07
C GLY A 21 -7.77 13.03 -10.30
N MET A 22 -6.52 13.42 -10.43
CA MET A 22 -5.42 12.91 -9.61
C MET A 22 -5.72 13.37 -8.19
N ALA A 23 -6.39 12.53 -7.39
CA ALA A 23 -6.52 12.78 -5.97
C ALA A 23 -5.11 12.72 -5.38
N ASN A 24 -4.68 13.82 -4.76
CA ASN A 24 -3.36 13.89 -4.13
C ASN A 24 -3.32 12.89 -2.96
N ALA A 25 -2.22 12.15 -2.85
CA ALA A 25 -1.99 11.30 -1.69
C ALA A 25 -1.83 12.17 -0.44
N THR A 26 -2.55 11.78 0.62
CA THR A 26 -2.32 12.30 1.97
C THR A 26 -1.31 11.39 2.65
N VAL A 27 -0.29 11.99 3.25
CA VAL A 27 0.70 11.29 4.08
C VAL A 27 0.25 11.34 5.52
N TYR A 28 0.06 10.17 6.13
CA TYR A 28 -0.19 10.01 7.56
C TYR A 28 1.08 9.46 8.20
N SER A 29 1.59 10.14 9.22
CA SER A 29 2.83 9.75 9.88
C SER A 29 2.87 10.27 11.31
N ASN A 30 3.66 9.60 12.15
CA ASN A 30 3.86 9.97 13.54
C ASN A 30 5.36 9.92 13.94
N SER A 31 5.66 10.32 15.17
CA SER A 31 7.02 10.43 15.72
C SER A 31 7.44 9.20 16.52
N ASN A 32 8.75 8.94 16.57
CA ASN A 32 9.34 8.03 17.55
C ASN A 32 9.47 8.75 18.90
N ASP A 33 8.38 8.81 19.66
CA ASP A 33 8.33 9.52 20.95
C ASP A 33 7.80 8.66 22.11
N ALA A 34 7.56 7.36 21.87
CA ALA A 34 7.25 6.39 22.90
C ALA A 34 8.31 5.27 22.96
N SER A 35 8.27 4.46 24.02
CA SER A 35 9.21 3.35 24.18
C SER A 35 9.12 2.36 23.00
N SER A 36 10.24 1.73 22.68
CA SER A 36 10.27 0.66 21.68
C SER A 36 9.42 -0.53 22.13
N ILE A 37 8.75 -1.14 21.16
CA ILE A 37 7.94 -2.35 21.30
C ILE A 37 8.83 -3.54 20.93
N GLN A 38 9.07 -4.44 21.89
CA GLN A 38 9.90 -5.64 21.71
C GLN A 38 9.28 -6.84 22.43
N SER A 39 9.51 -8.08 22.00
CA SER A 39 10.28 -8.54 20.84
C SER A 39 9.37 -9.09 19.74
N PHE A 40 9.56 -8.60 18.50
CA PHE A 40 8.93 -9.12 17.28
C PHE A 40 9.78 -10.19 16.61
N GLY A 41 9.11 -11.17 16.02
CA GLY A 41 9.72 -12.26 15.27
C GLY A 41 9.63 -13.59 16.01
N SER A 42 10.22 -14.63 15.42
CA SER A 42 10.27 -15.97 16.01
C SER A 42 11.45 -16.08 16.99
N PRO A 43 11.30 -16.67 18.18
CA PRO A 43 10.12 -17.41 18.69
C PRO A 43 9.11 -16.56 19.48
N ASP A 44 9.29 -15.23 19.53
CA ASP A 44 8.55 -14.32 20.41
C ASP A 44 7.17 -13.96 19.83
N THR A 45 6.95 -12.69 19.48
CA THR A 45 5.67 -12.23 18.93
C THR A 45 5.66 -12.34 17.41
N THR A 46 4.74 -13.14 16.89
CA THR A 46 4.68 -13.42 15.45
C THR A 46 4.03 -12.32 14.63
N SER A 47 3.18 -11.47 15.22
CA SER A 47 2.50 -10.41 14.49
C SER A 47 2.35 -9.12 15.30
N TYR A 48 2.80 -8.00 14.73
CA TYR A 48 2.62 -6.63 15.24
C TYR A 48 1.89 -5.82 14.18
N GLY A 49 0.93 -4.99 14.57
CA GLY A 49 0.20 -4.17 13.62
C GLY A 49 -0.30 -2.86 14.19
N GLN A 50 -0.60 -1.96 13.26
CA GLN A 50 -1.23 -0.69 13.50
C GLN A 50 -2.65 -0.76 12.93
N THR A 51 -3.64 -0.61 13.80
CA THR A 51 -5.03 -0.42 13.36
C THR A 51 -5.22 1.00 12.87
N PHE A 52 -6.14 1.19 11.93
CA PHE A 52 -6.45 2.50 11.34
C PHE A 52 -7.88 2.59 10.83
N ASN A 53 -8.40 3.81 10.67
CA ASN A 53 -9.77 4.06 10.24
C ASN A 53 -9.82 4.93 8.98
N LEU A 54 -10.71 4.57 8.06
CA LEU A 54 -10.99 5.34 6.86
C LEU A 54 -12.41 5.87 6.90
N GLY A 55 -12.56 7.20 6.85
CA GLY A 55 -13.88 7.85 6.79
C GLY A 55 -14.53 7.78 5.40
N VAL A 56 -13.74 7.54 4.36
CA VAL A 56 -14.17 7.43 2.97
C VAL A 56 -13.39 6.31 2.28
N ALA A 57 -13.94 5.79 1.18
CA ALA A 57 -13.19 4.86 0.34
C ALA A 57 -11.86 5.48 -0.08
N SER A 58 -10.76 4.72 0.05
CA SER A 58 -9.40 5.23 -0.14
C SER A 58 -8.49 4.15 -0.71
N THR A 59 -7.41 4.55 -1.37
CA THR A 59 -6.39 3.64 -1.90
C THR A 59 -5.12 3.77 -1.06
N VAL A 60 -4.67 2.68 -0.45
CA VAL A 60 -3.38 2.62 0.26
C VAL A 60 -2.28 2.35 -0.76
N LEU A 61 -1.32 3.26 -0.87
CA LEU A 61 -0.22 3.17 -1.82
C LEU A 61 1.02 2.54 -1.20
N ASP A 62 1.42 3.05 -0.03
CA ASP A 62 2.65 2.66 0.63
C ASP A 62 2.43 2.63 2.14
N TRP A 63 3.18 1.76 2.82
CA TRP A 63 3.23 1.68 4.27
C TRP A 63 4.65 1.42 4.74
N SER A 64 5.06 2.06 5.83
CA SER A 64 6.34 1.77 6.46
C SER A 64 6.25 1.80 7.97
N PHE A 65 7.14 1.03 8.60
CA PHE A 65 7.39 1.03 10.03
C PHE A 65 8.88 1.25 10.29
N TYR A 66 9.24 1.69 11.49
CA TYR A 66 10.64 1.85 11.87
C TYR A 66 11.07 0.77 12.86
N ALA A 67 12.00 -0.09 12.44
CA ALA A 67 12.67 -1.03 13.33
C ALA A 67 13.84 -0.32 14.03
N THR A 68 13.98 -0.55 15.33
CA THR A 68 15.05 0.05 16.17
C THR A 68 16.22 -0.92 16.40
N SER A 69 15.99 -2.23 16.26
CA SER A 69 16.96 -3.28 16.55
C SER A 69 16.50 -4.63 16.01
N GLY A 70 17.35 -5.66 16.12
CA GLY A 70 16.99 -7.06 15.88
C GLY A 70 17.84 -7.75 14.83
N ASN A 71 17.60 -9.06 14.66
CA ASN A 71 18.35 -9.89 13.74
C ASN A 71 17.74 -9.89 12.35
N ALA A 72 18.58 -10.04 11.33
CA ALA A 72 18.15 -10.20 9.96
C ALA A 72 17.24 -11.42 9.77
N GLY A 73 16.38 -11.36 8.76
CA GLY A 73 15.44 -12.43 8.43
C GLY A 73 14.32 -11.92 7.54
N ASN A 74 13.24 -12.68 7.47
CA ASN A 74 12.13 -12.39 6.58
C ASN A 74 10.85 -12.07 7.36
N LEU A 75 10.00 -11.23 6.77
CA LEU A 75 8.68 -10.87 7.25
C LEU A 75 7.78 -10.45 6.09
N GLU A 76 6.48 -10.32 6.34
CA GLU A 76 5.49 -9.86 5.37
C GLU A 76 4.60 -8.78 5.96
N LEU A 77 4.04 -7.91 5.11
CA LEU A 77 2.98 -6.98 5.46
C LEU A 77 1.64 -7.53 4.99
N VAL A 78 0.66 -7.50 5.88
CA VAL A 78 -0.74 -7.81 5.56
C VAL A 78 -1.62 -6.63 5.91
N ILE A 79 -2.57 -6.31 5.03
CA ILE A 79 -3.68 -5.42 5.35
C ILE A 79 -4.96 -6.24 5.38
N ALA A 80 -5.73 -6.14 6.45
CA ALA A 80 -6.98 -6.87 6.64
C ALA A 80 -8.06 -5.98 7.29
N ASN A 81 -9.32 -6.43 7.21
CA ASN A 81 -10.39 -5.78 7.97
C ASN A 81 -10.14 -5.95 9.47
N TRP A 82 -10.53 -4.95 10.25
CA TRP A 82 -10.45 -4.97 11.70
C TRP A 82 -11.84 -4.92 12.31
N ASN A 83 -12.21 -5.94 13.09
CA ASN A 83 -13.55 -6.00 13.71
C ASN A 83 -13.63 -5.34 15.10
N GLY A 84 -12.56 -4.70 15.56
CA GLY A 84 -12.44 -4.14 16.91
C GLY A 84 -11.53 -4.95 17.84
N SER A 85 -11.38 -6.25 17.62
CA SER A 85 -10.57 -7.14 18.47
C SER A 85 -9.57 -8.01 17.73
N ARG A 86 -9.78 -8.28 16.44
CA ARG A 86 -8.89 -9.10 15.61
C ARG A 86 -8.99 -8.74 14.13
N ALA A 87 -7.97 -9.17 13.37
CA ALA A 87 -7.99 -9.18 11.91
C ALA A 87 -9.05 -10.18 11.41
N VAL A 88 -9.82 -9.82 10.37
CA VAL A 88 -10.89 -10.66 9.82
C VAL A 88 -10.93 -10.67 8.29
N GLY A 89 -11.44 -11.78 7.76
CA GLY A 89 -11.65 -11.97 6.32
C GLY A 89 -10.41 -12.49 5.60
N PRO A 90 -10.44 -12.61 4.26
CA PRO A 90 -9.20 -12.77 3.51
C PRO A 90 -8.37 -11.49 3.64
N ALA A 91 -7.05 -11.61 3.46
CA ALA A 91 -6.17 -10.46 3.33
C ALA A 91 -6.66 -9.54 2.19
N LEU A 92 -6.77 -8.25 2.49
CA LEU A 92 -7.06 -7.21 1.49
C LEU A 92 -5.79 -6.86 0.70
N TYR A 93 -4.64 -7.06 1.32
CA TYR A 93 -3.33 -7.04 0.70
C TYR A 93 -2.39 -7.97 1.47
N LEU A 94 -1.52 -8.67 0.73
CA LEU A 94 -0.40 -9.44 1.25
C LEU A 94 0.82 -9.04 0.41
N SER A 95 1.88 -8.56 1.07
CA SER A 95 3.13 -8.24 0.37
C SER A 95 3.86 -9.52 -0.05
N PRO A 96 4.75 -9.45 -1.05
CA PRO A 96 5.83 -10.43 -1.15
C PRO A 96 6.64 -10.49 0.15
N VAL A 97 7.32 -11.61 0.38
CA VAL A 97 8.28 -11.74 1.49
C VAL A 97 9.35 -10.65 1.39
N ALA A 98 9.47 -9.84 2.43
CA ALA A 98 10.47 -8.80 2.54
C ALA A 98 11.64 -9.29 3.41
N SER A 99 12.86 -9.06 2.93
CA SER A 99 14.08 -9.33 3.69
C SER A 99 14.45 -8.10 4.53
N TYR A 100 14.54 -8.31 5.83
CA TYR A 100 15.02 -7.35 6.81
C TYR A 100 16.50 -7.60 7.10
N ALA A 101 17.33 -6.55 6.99
CA ALA A 101 18.78 -6.68 7.11
C ALA A 101 19.30 -6.74 8.56
N GLY A 102 18.44 -6.52 9.57
CA GLY A 102 18.86 -6.38 10.96
C GLY A 102 19.19 -4.94 11.36
N GLY A 103 19.17 -4.66 12.66
CA GLY A 103 19.47 -3.33 13.20
C GLY A 103 18.44 -2.24 12.88
N ALA A 104 18.74 -1.00 13.21
CA ALA A 104 17.79 0.11 13.04
C ALA A 104 17.60 0.48 11.55
N GLN A 105 16.37 0.39 11.04
CA GLN A 105 16.04 0.74 9.66
C GLN A 105 14.53 0.94 9.47
N THR A 106 14.16 1.69 8.43
CA THR A 106 12.78 1.74 7.94
C THR A 106 12.47 0.48 7.14
N VAL A 107 11.38 -0.20 7.50
CA VAL A 107 10.83 -1.33 6.77
C VAL A 107 9.67 -0.81 5.92
N SER A 108 9.86 -0.72 4.60
CA SER A 108 8.91 -0.09 3.68
C SER A 108 8.29 -1.09 2.70
N PHE A 109 7.00 -0.92 2.47
CA PHE A 109 6.19 -1.65 1.50
C PHE A 109 5.55 -0.66 0.55
N ASN A 110 5.94 -0.70 -0.71
CA ASN A 110 5.49 0.24 -1.73
C ASN A 110 4.63 -0.47 -2.78
N GLY A 111 3.83 0.30 -3.51
CA GLY A 111 3.04 -0.23 -4.63
C GLY A 111 1.89 -1.14 -4.18
N ILE A 112 1.39 -0.94 -2.96
CA ILE A 112 0.30 -1.71 -2.34
C ILE A 112 -0.96 -1.63 -3.20
N ASN A 113 -1.36 -0.42 -3.62
CA ASN A 113 -2.52 -0.14 -4.47
C ASN A 113 -3.84 -0.81 -4.00
N ALA A 114 -3.99 -0.98 -2.68
CA ALA A 114 -5.17 -1.62 -2.10
C ALA A 114 -6.30 -0.60 -1.98
N VAL A 115 -7.40 -0.85 -2.69
CA VAL A 115 -8.62 -0.02 -2.62
C VAL A 115 -9.49 -0.53 -1.48
N LEU A 116 -9.70 0.31 -0.48
CA LEU A 116 -10.44 0.01 0.74
C LEU A 116 -11.71 0.88 0.79
N SER A 117 -12.80 0.35 1.32
CA SER A 117 -13.99 1.14 1.63
C SER A 117 -13.77 2.02 2.87
N ALA A 118 -14.76 2.82 3.24
CA ALA A 118 -14.79 3.36 4.60
C ALA A 118 -14.91 2.21 5.61
N GLY A 119 -14.20 2.28 6.73
CA GLY A 119 -14.17 1.21 7.73
C GLY A 119 -12.91 1.19 8.60
N SER A 120 -12.77 0.13 9.38
CA SER A 120 -11.63 -0.12 10.26
C SER A 120 -10.77 -1.25 9.72
N TYR A 121 -9.45 -1.05 9.76
CA TYR A 121 -8.47 -1.93 9.16
C TYR A 121 -7.27 -2.11 10.09
N ILE A 122 -6.45 -3.11 9.78
CA ILE A 122 -5.14 -3.29 10.40
C ILE A 122 -4.09 -3.53 9.32
N ALA A 123 -2.98 -2.80 9.42
CA ALA A 123 -1.75 -3.10 8.69
C ALA A 123 -0.79 -3.76 9.68
N TYR A 124 -0.47 -5.03 9.46
CA TYR A 124 0.38 -5.79 10.38
C TYR A 124 1.53 -6.48 9.68
N LEU A 125 2.67 -6.49 10.36
CA LEU A 125 3.83 -7.29 10.03
C LEU A 125 3.63 -8.69 10.63
N THR A 126 4.02 -9.71 9.87
CA THR A 126 3.96 -11.09 10.35
C THR A 126 5.17 -11.90 9.93
N VAL A 127 5.55 -12.85 10.78
CA VAL A 127 6.48 -13.94 10.46
C VAL A 127 5.81 -15.32 10.44
N ALA A 128 4.48 -15.37 10.62
CA ALA A 128 3.72 -16.61 10.56
C ALA A 128 3.79 -17.21 9.15
N GLY A 129 4.15 -18.49 9.03
CA GLY A 129 4.31 -19.16 7.74
C GLY A 129 5.53 -18.71 6.90
N VAL A 130 6.34 -17.76 7.39
CA VAL A 130 7.51 -17.24 6.68
C VAL A 130 8.76 -18.07 6.97
N ALA A 131 9.47 -18.48 5.92
CA ALA A 131 10.74 -19.18 6.04
C ALA A 131 11.88 -18.22 6.42
N GLY A 132 12.74 -18.62 7.37
CA GLY A 132 13.82 -17.77 7.89
C GLY A 132 13.30 -16.48 8.53
N PRO A 133 12.37 -16.57 9.51
CA PRO A 133 11.72 -15.40 10.09
C PRO A 133 12.72 -14.50 10.82
N VAL A 134 12.45 -13.19 10.86
CA VAL A 134 13.18 -12.28 11.75
C VAL A 134 13.04 -12.69 13.22
N SER A 135 13.97 -12.25 14.07
CA SER A 135 13.96 -12.52 15.51
C SER A 135 14.47 -11.33 16.32
N GLY A 136 13.89 -11.14 17.52
CA GLY A 136 14.32 -10.09 18.46
C GLY A 136 14.22 -8.67 17.91
N VAL A 137 13.28 -8.43 16.98
CA VAL A 137 13.13 -7.12 16.35
C VAL A 137 12.38 -6.18 17.27
N GLY A 138 12.94 -4.99 17.45
CA GLY A 138 12.24 -3.89 18.11
C GLY A 138 11.65 -2.95 17.09
N PHE A 139 10.44 -2.48 17.34
CA PHE A 139 9.82 -1.40 16.56
C PHE A 139 9.71 -0.14 17.40
N ALA A 140 9.85 1.02 16.76
CA ALA A 140 9.64 2.29 17.43
C ALA A 140 8.16 2.47 17.80
N GLY A 141 7.93 3.04 18.98
CA GLY A 141 6.61 3.41 19.46
C GLY A 141 6.32 4.89 19.22
N SER A 142 5.04 5.22 19.13
CA SER A 142 4.52 6.58 19.06
C SER A 142 3.42 6.76 20.10
N SER A 143 3.26 7.99 20.57
CA SER A 143 2.15 8.46 21.40
C SER A 143 0.97 9.04 20.60
N SER A 144 1.11 9.12 19.27
CA SER A 144 0.13 9.65 18.34
C SER A 144 -0.20 8.66 17.22
N ASP A 145 -1.47 8.68 16.78
CA ASP A 145 -2.01 7.91 15.66
C ASP A 145 -1.73 8.53 14.28
N GLY A 146 -0.97 9.63 14.22
CA GLY A 146 -0.66 10.34 12.97
C GLY A 146 -1.89 10.88 12.23
N GLY A 147 -3.04 11.01 12.91
CA GLY A 147 -4.31 11.45 12.33
C GLY A 147 -5.09 10.37 11.56
N LEU A 148 -4.62 9.12 11.57
CA LEU A 148 -5.28 8.00 10.86
C LEU A 148 -6.23 7.19 11.77
N GLY A 149 -6.25 7.49 13.07
CA GLY A 149 -6.97 6.73 14.07
C GLY A 149 -6.36 5.36 14.34
N GLY A 150 -6.91 4.67 15.33
CA GLY A 150 -6.55 3.29 15.65
C GLY A 150 -5.52 3.17 16.77
N GLY A 151 -4.54 2.30 16.60
CA GLY A 151 -3.58 1.93 17.65
C GLY A 151 -2.84 0.62 17.39
N PHE A 152 -1.74 0.44 18.12
CA PHE A 152 -0.89 -0.75 18.12
C PHE A 152 -1.62 -1.98 18.66
N ARG A 153 -1.48 -3.10 17.96
CA ARG A 153 -1.97 -4.42 18.36
C ARG A 153 -0.93 -5.49 18.08
N PHE A 154 -0.93 -6.56 18.87
CA PHE A 154 -0.08 -7.71 18.63
C PHE A 154 -0.81 -9.03 18.86
N LEU A 155 -0.31 -10.07 18.20
CA LEU A 155 -0.77 -11.45 18.39
C LEU A 155 0.42 -12.41 18.40
N ASN A 156 0.44 -13.26 19.42
CA ASN A 156 1.37 -14.38 19.53
C ASN A 156 0.69 -15.63 18.97
N SER A 157 0.72 -15.78 17.64
CA SER A 157 -0.02 -16.82 16.92
C SER A 157 0.68 -18.20 16.88
N GLY A 158 1.85 -18.32 17.51
CA GLY A 158 2.64 -19.57 17.48
C GLY A 158 3.06 -20.02 16.08
N GLY A 159 3.15 -19.09 15.13
CA GLY A 159 3.49 -19.34 13.73
C GLY A 159 2.29 -19.59 12.81
N THR A 160 1.07 -19.59 13.35
CA THR A 160 -0.17 -19.72 12.58
C THR A 160 -0.57 -18.36 11.98
N ASP A 161 -1.13 -18.35 10.78
CA ASP A 161 -1.65 -17.12 10.17
C ASP A 161 -2.76 -16.49 11.06
N PRO A 162 -2.62 -15.22 11.50
CA PRO A 162 -3.63 -14.53 12.27
C PRO A 162 -5.04 -14.52 11.66
N LEU A 163 -5.19 -14.60 10.34
CA LEU A 163 -6.51 -14.61 9.68
C LEU A 163 -7.25 -15.95 9.83
N LEU A 164 -6.54 -17.02 10.18
CA LEU A 164 -7.12 -18.34 10.45
C LEU A 164 -7.47 -18.53 11.93
N LEU A 165 -7.03 -17.61 12.78
CA LEU A 165 -7.25 -17.65 14.21
C LEU A 165 -8.50 -16.86 14.60
N ASN A 166 -9.13 -17.30 15.68
CA ASN A 166 -10.23 -16.58 16.32
C ASN A 166 -9.76 -15.76 17.54
N ASP A 167 -8.45 -15.67 17.75
CA ASP A 167 -7.86 -15.04 18.92
C ASP A 167 -7.98 -13.52 18.88
N THR A 168 -8.17 -12.93 20.05
CA THR A 168 -8.18 -11.46 20.22
C THR A 168 -6.75 -10.96 20.27
N TRP A 169 -6.43 -9.95 19.47
CA TRP A 169 -5.12 -9.31 19.55
C TRP A 169 -5.05 -8.44 20.80
N SER A 170 -3.89 -8.46 21.43
CA SER A 170 -3.62 -7.67 22.63
C SER A 170 -3.11 -6.28 22.26
N ASN A 171 -3.15 -5.37 23.24
CA ASN A 171 -2.49 -4.08 23.20
C ASN A 171 -1.44 -4.02 24.33
N TRP A 172 -0.59 -3.00 24.29
CA TRP A 172 0.44 -2.78 25.30
C TRP A 172 0.39 -1.32 25.77
N PHE A 173 1.26 -0.92 26.72
CA PHE A 173 1.37 0.46 27.18
C PHE A 173 1.75 1.46 26.06
N VAL A 174 2.31 0.98 24.95
CA VAL A 174 2.60 1.82 23.77
C VAL A 174 1.33 1.94 22.94
N PRO A 175 0.80 3.15 22.70
CA PRO A 175 -0.49 3.31 22.03
C PRO A 175 -0.40 3.05 20.53
N ASP A 176 0.70 3.42 19.87
CA ASP A 176 0.87 3.31 18.42
C ASP A 176 2.28 2.82 18.04
N MET A 177 2.39 2.16 16.89
CA MET A 177 3.70 1.96 16.25
C MET A 177 4.12 3.24 15.53
N GLN A 178 5.42 3.50 15.42
CA GLN A 178 5.88 4.52 14.50
C GLN A 178 5.64 4.05 13.05
N PHE A 179 4.91 4.83 12.27
CA PHE A 179 4.57 4.50 10.89
C PHE A 179 4.58 5.71 9.95
N THR A 180 4.60 5.41 8.65
CA THR A 180 4.23 6.36 7.59
C THR A 180 3.39 5.63 6.55
N ALA A 181 2.23 6.17 6.21
CA ALA A 181 1.29 5.62 5.25
C ALA A 181 0.89 6.68 4.22
N ASN A 182 0.93 6.31 2.94
CA ASN A 182 0.50 7.15 1.83
C ASN A 182 -0.86 6.67 1.33
N ILE A 183 -1.90 7.52 1.46
CA ILE A 183 -3.27 7.14 1.18
C ILE A 183 -3.95 8.18 0.29
N VAL A 184 -4.60 7.72 -0.78
CA VAL A 184 -5.36 8.56 -1.70
C VAL A 184 -6.85 8.44 -1.41
N PRO A 185 -7.55 9.52 -1.01
CA PRO A 185 -8.99 9.47 -0.80
C PRO A 185 -9.74 9.33 -2.14
N GLY A 186 -10.90 8.68 -2.12
CA GLY A 186 -11.78 8.48 -3.27
C GLY A 186 -11.72 7.09 -3.92
N GLY A 187 -10.89 6.18 -3.40
CA GLY A 187 -10.84 4.77 -3.83
C GLY A 187 -10.43 4.58 -5.30
N VAL A 188 -9.78 5.58 -5.89
CA VAL A 188 -9.31 5.52 -7.28
C VAL A 188 -7.96 4.81 -7.30
N ARG A 189 -7.78 3.83 -8.19
CA ARG A 189 -6.47 3.24 -8.43
C ARG A 189 -5.59 4.28 -9.12
N VAL A 190 -4.45 4.60 -8.54
CA VAL A 190 -3.48 5.52 -9.15
C VAL A 190 -2.71 4.74 -10.20
N PRO A 191 -2.77 5.13 -11.49
CA PRO A 191 -1.92 4.51 -12.50
C PRO A 191 -0.45 4.70 -12.12
N GLU A 192 0.34 3.63 -12.18
CA GLU A 192 1.77 3.72 -11.92
C GLU A 192 2.41 4.79 -12.84
N PRO A 193 3.41 5.56 -12.37
CA PRO A 193 4.04 6.61 -13.16
C PRO A 193 4.50 6.16 -14.55
N GLY A 194 4.94 4.89 -14.67
CA GLY A 194 5.33 4.28 -15.95
C GLY A 194 4.20 4.17 -16.97
N THR A 195 2.96 3.96 -16.53
CA THR A 195 1.78 3.85 -17.43
C THR A 195 1.45 5.19 -18.06
N LEU A 196 1.55 6.28 -17.29
CA LEU A 196 1.36 7.64 -17.80
C LEU A 196 2.50 8.07 -18.72
N ALA A 197 3.74 7.70 -18.39
CA ALA A 197 4.88 7.95 -19.27
C ALA A 197 4.74 7.18 -20.60
N LEU A 198 4.35 5.90 -20.56
CA LEU A 198 4.14 5.09 -21.76
C LEU A 198 2.96 5.59 -22.59
N LEU A 199 1.85 5.97 -21.96
CA LEU A 199 0.73 6.61 -22.64
C LEU A 199 1.17 7.91 -23.32
N GLY A 200 1.91 8.76 -22.60
CA GLY A 200 2.45 10.01 -23.13
C GLY A 200 3.36 9.77 -24.34
N LEU A 201 4.28 8.81 -24.25
CA LEU A 201 5.15 8.41 -25.35
C LEU A 201 4.36 7.82 -26.53
N GLY A 202 3.32 7.01 -26.26
CA GLY A 202 2.45 6.44 -27.28
C GLY A 202 1.68 7.51 -28.07
N VAL A 203 1.15 8.53 -27.38
CA VAL A 203 0.48 9.67 -28.03
C VAL A 203 1.46 10.48 -28.87
N LEU A 204 2.67 10.74 -28.36
CA LEU A 204 3.72 11.45 -29.10
C LEU A 204 4.16 10.68 -30.35
N ALA A 205 4.39 9.37 -30.23
CA ALA A 205 4.75 8.50 -31.35
C ALA A 205 3.65 8.46 -32.43
N PHE A 206 2.38 8.40 -32.02
CA PHE A 206 1.24 8.44 -32.94
C PHE A 206 1.08 9.80 -33.64
N ALA A 207 1.34 10.91 -32.93
CA ALA A 207 1.33 12.24 -33.53
C ALA A 207 2.47 12.44 -34.54
N ALA A 208 3.65 11.87 -34.26
CA ALA A 208 4.81 11.91 -35.15
C ALA A 208 4.61 11.07 -36.42
N SER A 209 4.03 9.86 -36.31
CA SER A 209 3.79 8.98 -37.45
C SER A 209 2.82 9.58 -38.48
N ARG A 210 1.86 10.39 -38.02
CA ARG A 210 0.93 11.12 -38.90
C ARG A 210 1.56 12.27 -39.69
N ARG A 211 2.69 12.82 -39.23
CA ARG A 211 3.42 13.88 -39.95
C ARG A 211 4.33 13.32 -41.05
N GLY A 212 4.88 12.12 -40.88
CA GLY A 212 5.72 11.45 -41.89
C GLY A 212 4.94 11.01 -43.15
N ALA A 213 3.66 10.66 -43.01
CA ALA A 213 2.85 10.16 -44.13
C ALA A 213 2.43 11.23 -45.17
N LYS A 214 2.74 12.51 -44.96
CA LYS A 214 2.47 13.61 -45.91
C LYS A 214 3.65 13.96 -46.83
N ALA A 215 4.80 13.31 -46.68
CA ALA A 215 6.03 13.64 -47.42
C ALA A 215 6.48 12.50 -48.36
N THR A 216 5.58 11.98 -49.19
CA THR A 216 5.97 11.18 -50.36
C THR A 216 4.89 11.35 -51.44
N ASN A 217 5.02 12.41 -52.23
CA ASN A 217 4.48 12.58 -53.58
C ASN A 217 5.08 13.89 -54.12
N ALA A 218 6.31 13.79 -54.62
CA ALA A 218 6.93 14.75 -55.52
C ALA A 218 7.50 13.94 -56.69
#